data_AF-A0A0C3DQ92-F1
#
_entry.id   AF-A0A0C3DQ92-F1
#
_cell.length_a   1.000
_cell.length_b   1.000
_cell.length_c   1.000
_cell.angle_alpha   90.00
_cell.angle_beta   90.00
_cell.angle_gamma   90.00
#
_symmetry.space_group_name_H-M   'P 1'
#
loop_
_entity.id
_entity.type
_entity.pdbx_description
1 polymer ?
#
loop_
_entity_poly.entity_id
_entity_poly.type
_entity_poly.pdbx_seq_one_letter_code
_entity_poly.pdbx_strand_id
1 'polypeptide(L)'
;MADTGRHFSPVWFPGAGFKTIARKWKAEVLEMVNKPHQWVTEQMEARVASKSFTSTLLDVPSLTEAEDHVIKWSAASFYGGGTNTSVSAMCAFFLAMTLFPETQKKAQAEIDAVIGTDRLPSYSDRESLPFVEAVIKESFVGMSYLL
;
A
#
# COMPACT_ATOMS: atom_id res chain seq x y z
N MET A 1 -34.81 -24.40 21.45
CA MET A 1 -33.44 -24.86 21.13
C MET A 1 -32.50 -23.70 21.35
N ALA A 2 -31.49 -23.92 22.18
CA ALA A 2 -30.64 -22.90 22.79
C ALA A 2 -29.78 -22.13 21.78
N ASP A 3 -29.89 -20.80 21.77
CA ASP A 3 -28.87 -19.90 21.21
C ASP A 3 -27.84 -19.62 22.32
N THR A 4 -26.93 -20.57 22.51
CA THR A 4 -25.78 -20.45 23.41
C THR A 4 -24.55 -20.04 22.63
N GLY A 5 -24.08 -18.79 22.83
CA GLY A 5 -22.64 -18.56 22.98
C GLY A 5 -21.91 -17.58 22.06
N ARG A 6 -22.47 -16.41 21.70
CA ARG A 6 -21.67 -15.31 21.10
C ARG A 6 -21.75 -13.96 21.83
N HIS A 7 -21.92 -13.96 23.15
CA HIS A 7 -21.79 -12.73 23.94
C HIS A 7 -20.38 -12.62 24.53
N PHE A 8 -19.40 -12.27 23.68
CA PHE A 8 -18.16 -11.69 24.19
C PHE A 8 -18.54 -10.44 25.00
N SER A 9 -17.87 -10.20 26.12
CA SER A 9 -18.15 -9.20 27.16
C SER A 9 -18.73 -7.82 26.73
N PRO A 10 -19.64 -7.18 27.50
CA PRO A 10 -20.14 -5.83 27.23
C PRO A 10 -19.03 -4.79 27.02
N VAL A 11 -19.32 -3.74 26.25
CA VAL A 11 -18.33 -2.68 25.89
C VAL A 11 -17.72 -1.98 27.11
N TRP A 12 -18.50 -1.87 28.19
CA TRP A 12 -18.10 -1.22 29.43
C TRP A 12 -17.20 -2.10 30.32
N PHE A 13 -17.07 -3.39 30.01
CA PHE A 13 -16.31 -4.33 30.84
C PHE A 13 -14.79 -4.04 30.75
N PRO A 14 -14.06 -4.08 31.87
CA PRO A 14 -12.61 -3.90 31.87
C PRO A 14 -11.91 -4.87 30.88
N GLY A 15 -11.09 -4.32 29.97
CA GLY A 15 -10.43 -5.11 28.91
C GLY A 15 -11.25 -5.31 27.63
N ALA A 16 -12.53 -4.90 27.58
CA ALA A 16 -13.36 -4.96 26.37
C ALA A 16 -13.18 -3.75 25.41
N GLY A 17 -12.18 -2.89 25.67
CA GLY A 17 -11.88 -1.69 24.86
C GLY A 17 -11.62 -2.00 23.37
N PHE A 18 -11.13 -3.22 23.06
CA PHE A 18 -10.94 -3.69 21.69
C PHE A 18 -12.24 -3.65 20.86
N LYS A 19 -13.42 -3.74 21.48
CA LYS A 19 -14.70 -3.69 20.77
C LYS A 19 -15.01 -2.30 20.21
N THR A 20 -14.65 -1.27 20.97
CA THR A 20 -14.77 0.12 20.50
C THR A 20 -13.80 0.37 19.36
N ILE A 21 -12.57 -0.09 19.49
CA ILE A 21 -11.55 -0.03 18.43
C ILE A 21 -12.01 -0.79 17.18
N ALA A 22 -12.50 -2.02 17.34
CA ALA A 22 -12.97 -2.86 16.23
C ALA A 22 -14.15 -2.23 15.48
N ARG A 23 -15.08 -1.54 16.17
CA ARG A 23 -16.15 -0.79 15.49
C ARG A 23 -15.59 0.36 14.66
N LYS A 24 -14.66 1.13 15.24
CA LYS A 24 -14.03 2.25 14.54
C LYS A 24 -13.25 1.76 13.31
N TRP A 25 -12.38 0.77 13.48
CA TRP A 25 -11.60 0.19 12.39
C TRP A 25 -12.48 -0.47 11.33
N LYS A 26 -13.58 -1.12 11.70
CA LYS A 26 -14.53 -1.65 10.72
C LYS A 26 -15.07 -0.54 9.83
N ALA A 27 -15.44 0.62 10.38
CA ALA A 27 -15.91 1.74 9.58
C ALA A 27 -14.81 2.27 8.64
N GLU A 28 -13.60 2.45 9.15
CA GLU A 28 -12.45 2.92 8.36
C GLU A 28 -12.07 1.95 7.24
N VAL A 29 -12.05 0.65 7.51
CA VAL A 29 -11.78 -0.39 6.49
C VAL A 29 -12.86 -0.39 5.43
N LEU A 30 -14.13 -0.35 5.82
CA LEU A 30 -15.24 -0.30 4.85
C LEU A 30 -15.18 0.97 4.01
N GLU A 31 -14.76 2.10 4.57
CA GLU A 31 -14.54 3.33 3.82
C GLU A 31 -13.39 3.20 2.82
N MET A 32 -12.24 2.67 3.26
CA MET A 32 -11.06 2.40 2.44
C MET A 32 -11.37 1.45 1.27
N VAL A 33 -12.28 0.50 1.48
CA VAL A 33 -12.68 -0.49 0.46
C VAL A 33 -13.72 0.08 -0.49
N ASN A 34 -14.77 0.71 0.04
CA ASN A 34 -15.93 1.11 -0.77
C ASN A 34 -15.70 2.41 -1.55
N LYS A 35 -15.04 3.42 -0.97
CA LYS A 35 -14.87 4.72 -1.64
C LYS A 35 -14.06 4.62 -2.94
N PRO A 36 -12.89 3.95 -2.98
CA PRO A 36 -12.13 3.83 -4.22
C PRO A 36 -12.86 2.99 -5.28
N HIS A 37 -13.56 1.93 -4.86
CA HIS A 37 -14.35 1.11 -5.77
C HIS A 37 -15.48 1.90 -6.43
N GLN A 38 -16.26 2.62 -5.61
CA GLN A 38 -17.32 3.50 -6.09
C GLN A 38 -16.76 4.57 -7.04
N TRP A 39 -15.64 5.20 -6.67
CA TRP A 39 -14.98 6.19 -7.50
C TRP A 39 -14.59 5.62 -8.87
N VAL A 40 -14.03 4.41 -8.95
CA VAL A 40 -13.71 3.78 -10.24
C VAL A 40 -14.97 3.54 -11.06
N THR A 41 -16.04 3.01 -10.45
CA THR A 41 -17.32 2.79 -11.14
C THR A 41 -17.89 4.09 -11.71
N GLU A 42 -17.92 5.17 -10.93
CA GLU A 42 -18.38 6.49 -11.37
C GLU A 42 -17.54 7.02 -12.55
N GLN A 43 -16.22 6.87 -12.51
CA GLN A 43 -15.34 7.30 -13.59
C GLN A 43 -15.53 6.45 -14.86
N MET A 44 -15.84 5.16 -14.72
CA MET A 44 -16.14 4.27 -15.85
C MET A 44 -17.46 4.64 -16.52
N GLU A 45 -18.50 4.91 -15.73
CA GLU A 45 -19.79 5.41 -16.21
C GLU A 45 -19.64 6.75 -16.96
N ALA A 46 -18.82 7.65 -16.42
CA ALA A 46 -18.49 8.93 -17.04
C ALA A 46 -17.53 8.82 -18.24
N ARG A 47 -17.03 7.61 -18.57
CA ARG A 47 -16.08 7.33 -19.66
C ARG A 47 -14.77 8.13 -19.59
N VAL A 48 -14.34 8.45 -18.38
CA VAL A 48 -13.09 9.19 -18.09
C VAL A 48 -12.16 8.41 -17.17
N ALA A 49 -12.52 7.17 -16.81
CA ALA A 49 -11.66 6.28 -16.03
C ALA A 49 -10.34 5.98 -16.73
N SER A 50 -9.24 6.24 -16.01
CA SER A 50 -7.93 5.70 -16.36
C SER A 50 -7.88 4.19 -16.17
N LYS A 51 -7.10 3.50 -17.00
CA LYS A 51 -6.88 2.06 -16.86
C LYS A 51 -6.22 1.74 -15.51
N SER A 52 -6.85 0.87 -14.73
CA SER A 52 -6.41 0.42 -13.42
C SER A 52 -6.69 -1.07 -13.23
N PHE A 53 -6.17 -1.68 -12.16
CA PHE A 53 -6.49 -3.06 -11.79
C PHE A 53 -8.02 -3.26 -11.69
N THR A 54 -8.68 -2.40 -10.90
CA THR A 54 -10.13 -2.48 -10.68
C THR A 54 -10.92 -2.22 -11.96
N SER A 55 -10.61 -1.14 -12.71
CA SER A 55 -11.37 -0.81 -13.92
C SER A 55 -11.22 -1.89 -15.01
N THR A 56 -10.06 -2.54 -15.08
CA THR A 56 -9.82 -3.62 -16.04
C THR A 56 -10.64 -4.87 -15.70
N LEU A 57 -10.80 -5.18 -14.40
CA LEU A 57 -11.59 -6.33 -13.97
C LEU A 57 -13.10 -6.06 -13.98
N LEU A 58 -13.50 -4.80 -13.86
CA LEU A 58 -14.89 -4.37 -13.97
C LEU A 58 -15.39 -4.29 -15.42
N ASP A 59 -14.48 -4.21 -16.40
CA ASP A 59 -14.81 -4.06 -17.83
C ASP A 59 -15.16 -5.41 -18.47
N VAL A 60 -16.26 -6.03 -18.01
CA VAL A 60 -16.81 -7.26 -18.57
C VAL A 60 -18.34 -7.12 -18.79
N PRO A 61 -18.93 -7.87 -19.74
CA PRO A 61 -20.33 -7.66 -20.13
C PRO A 61 -21.37 -7.86 -19.02
N SER A 62 -21.06 -8.71 -18.03
CA SER A 62 -21.93 -8.99 -16.89
C SER A 62 -21.09 -9.45 -15.71
N LEU A 63 -21.27 -8.80 -14.56
CA LEU A 63 -20.65 -9.15 -13.28
C LEU A 63 -21.71 -9.64 -12.31
N THR A 64 -21.42 -10.73 -11.61
CA THR A 64 -22.19 -11.14 -10.43
C THR A 64 -21.79 -10.28 -9.21
N GLU A 65 -22.69 -10.16 -8.24
CA GLU A 65 -22.40 -9.47 -6.97
C GLU A 65 -21.20 -10.10 -6.23
N ALA A 66 -21.04 -11.42 -6.35
CA ALA A 66 -19.91 -12.14 -5.76
C ALA A 66 -18.57 -11.75 -6.42
N GLU A 67 -18.54 -11.62 -7.74
CA GLU A 67 -17.34 -11.20 -8.48
C GLU A 67 -16.99 -9.74 -8.18
N ASP A 68 -17.98 -8.83 -8.17
CA ASP A 68 -17.76 -7.44 -7.77
C ASP A 68 -17.18 -7.34 -6.35
N HIS A 69 -17.75 -8.11 -5.41
CA HIS A 69 -17.24 -8.21 -4.05
C HIS A 69 -15.78 -8.69 -4.02
N VAL A 70 -15.44 -9.73 -4.76
CA VAL A 70 -14.06 -10.25 -4.84
C VAL A 70 -13.13 -9.19 -5.41
N ILE A 71 -13.47 -8.57 -6.54
CA ILE A 71 -12.65 -7.52 -7.18
C ILE A 71 -12.37 -6.38 -6.19
N LYS A 72 -13.42 -5.88 -5.53
CA LYS A 72 -13.34 -4.80 -4.55
C LYS A 72 -12.41 -5.14 -3.39
N TRP A 73 -12.58 -6.30 -2.76
CA TRP A 73 -11.76 -6.69 -1.61
C TRP A 73 -10.35 -7.13 -1.99
N SER A 74 -10.14 -7.68 -3.18
CA SER A 74 -8.81 -7.96 -3.72
C SER A 74 -8.02 -6.68 -3.96
N ALA A 75 -8.64 -5.67 -4.59
CA ALA A 75 -8.02 -4.36 -4.79
C ALA A 75 -7.62 -3.70 -3.45
N ALA A 76 -8.53 -3.72 -2.48
CA ALA A 76 -8.26 -3.19 -1.14
C ALA A 76 -7.13 -3.94 -0.42
N SER A 77 -7.07 -5.26 -0.57
CA SER A 77 -6.03 -6.11 0.02
C SER A 77 -4.66 -5.84 -0.60
N PHE A 78 -4.57 -5.67 -1.93
CA PHE A 78 -3.32 -5.29 -2.58
C PHE A 78 -2.84 -3.91 -2.14
N TYR A 79 -3.75 -2.92 -2.08
CA TYR A 79 -3.39 -1.58 -1.63
C TYR A 79 -2.95 -1.56 -0.16
N GLY A 80 -3.73 -2.21 0.72
CA GLY A 80 -3.42 -2.28 2.15
C GLY A 80 -2.10 -2.99 2.44
N GLY A 81 -1.85 -4.12 1.78
CA GLY A 81 -0.61 -4.89 1.94
C GLY A 81 0.63 -4.14 1.46
N GLY A 82 0.54 -3.39 0.36
CA GLY A 82 1.66 -2.65 -0.22
C GLY A 82 1.98 -1.33 0.48
N THR A 83 1.00 -0.71 1.15
CA THR A 83 1.18 0.63 1.71
C THR A 83 2.07 0.62 2.97
N ASN A 84 1.78 -0.28 3.93
CA ASN A 84 2.48 -0.25 5.23
C ASN A 84 3.99 -0.56 5.11
N THR A 85 4.35 -1.54 4.29
CA THR A 85 5.74 -1.94 4.05
C THR A 85 6.51 -0.85 3.30
N SER A 86 5.90 -0.26 2.27
CA SER A 86 6.52 0.81 1.47
C SER A 86 6.77 2.08 2.29
N VAL A 87 5.78 2.51 3.08
CA VAL A 87 5.93 3.69 3.96
C VAL A 87 7.04 3.47 4.98
N SER A 88 7.10 2.28 5.58
CA SER A 88 8.14 1.95 6.56
C SER A 88 9.53 1.94 5.93
N ALA A 89 9.67 1.37 4.72
CA ALA A 89 10.92 1.38 3.97
C ALA A 89 11.37 2.80 3.57
N MET A 90 10.44 3.68 3.16
CA MET A 90 10.74 5.08 2.86
C MET A 90 11.25 5.83 4.10
N CYS A 91 10.59 5.65 5.24
CA CYS A 91 11.04 6.25 6.50
C CYS A 91 12.45 5.76 6.89
N ALA A 92 12.70 4.44 6.78
CA ALA A 92 14.02 3.87 7.05
C ALA A 92 15.09 4.41 6.09
N PHE A 93 14.78 4.53 4.80
CA PHE A 93 15.67 5.12 3.81
C PHE A 93 16.05 6.56 4.17
N PHE A 94 15.06 7.43 4.45
CA PHE A 94 15.34 8.82 4.80
C PHE A 94 16.17 8.93 6.07
N LEU A 95 15.85 8.15 7.10
CA LEU A 95 16.65 8.09 8.32
C LEU A 95 18.10 7.67 8.01
N ALA A 96 18.30 6.61 7.23
CA ALA A 96 19.62 6.17 6.82
C ALA A 96 20.39 7.25 6.05
N MET A 97 19.74 7.99 5.14
CA MET A 97 20.39 9.08 4.40
C MET A 97 20.80 10.24 5.32
N THR A 98 20.05 10.51 6.40
CA THR A 98 20.48 11.51 7.40
C THR A 98 21.65 11.06 8.26
N LEU A 99 21.77 9.76 8.54
CA LEU A 99 22.86 9.20 9.35
C LEU A 99 24.13 8.96 8.53
N PHE A 100 23.99 8.69 7.22
CA PHE A 100 25.08 8.36 6.32
C PHE A 100 25.08 9.28 5.08
N PRO A 101 25.33 10.59 5.24
CA PRO A 101 25.28 11.55 4.14
C PRO A 101 26.28 11.26 3.03
N GLU A 102 27.43 10.63 3.34
CA GLU A 102 28.40 10.21 2.32
C GLU A 102 27.87 9.09 1.42
N THR A 103 27.08 8.17 1.97
CA THR A 103 26.37 7.15 1.18
C THR A 103 25.36 7.80 0.25
N GLN A 104 24.60 8.80 0.73
CA GLN A 104 23.65 9.55 -0.08
C GLN A 104 24.35 10.27 -1.24
N LYS A 105 25.44 10.99 -0.98
CA LYS A 105 26.23 11.67 -2.03
C LYS A 105 26.76 10.70 -3.07
N LYS A 106 27.24 9.53 -2.64
CA LYS A 106 27.75 8.49 -3.56
C LYS A 106 26.63 7.90 -4.43
N ALA A 107 25.45 7.68 -3.87
CA ALA A 107 24.28 7.23 -4.62
C ALA A 107 23.85 8.26 -5.66
N GLN A 108 23.82 9.54 -5.28
CA GLN A 108 23.54 10.63 -6.20
C GLN A 108 24.59 10.74 -7.31
N ALA A 109 25.87 10.61 -7.00
CA ALA A 109 26.95 10.64 -8.00
C ALA A 109 26.84 9.50 -9.03
N GLU A 110 26.39 8.31 -8.63
CA GLU A 110 26.12 7.21 -9.57
C GLU A 110 24.95 7.56 -10.52
N ILE A 111 23.85 8.11 -9.97
CA ILE A 111 22.70 8.56 -10.77
C ILE A 111 23.14 9.63 -11.77
N ASP A 112 23.84 10.65 -11.31
CA ASP A 112 24.28 11.76 -12.15
C ASP A 112 25.25 11.31 -13.25
N ALA A 113 26.10 10.31 -12.97
CA ALA A 113 27.04 9.78 -13.94
C ALA A 113 26.39 8.88 -15.02
N VAL A 114 25.37 8.10 -14.65
CA VAL A 114 24.73 7.13 -15.53
C VAL A 114 23.57 7.73 -16.31
N ILE A 115 22.75 8.56 -15.65
CA ILE A 115 21.52 9.11 -16.21
C ILE A 115 21.71 10.56 -16.66
N GLY A 116 22.60 11.31 -15.99
CA GLY A 116 22.71 12.75 -16.17
C GLY A 116 21.65 13.53 -15.41
N THR A 117 21.47 14.81 -15.76
CA THR A 117 20.54 15.73 -15.07
C THR A 117 19.32 16.12 -15.92
N ASP A 118 19.24 15.63 -17.15
CA ASP A 118 18.21 16.02 -18.12
C ASP A 118 16.88 15.25 -17.94
N ARG A 119 16.91 14.11 -17.24
CA ARG A 119 15.73 13.28 -17.00
C ARG A 119 15.78 12.53 -15.66
N LEU A 120 14.63 12.09 -15.20
CA LEU A 120 14.52 11.19 -14.05
C LEU A 120 14.93 9.75 -14.40
N PRO A 121 15.35 8.94 -13.41
CA PRO A 121 15.57 7.51 -13.58
C PRO A 121 14.34 6.77 -14.09
N SER A 122 14.57 5.73 -14.87
CA SER A 122 13.55 4.82 -15.40
C SER A 122 13.92 3.36 -15.11
N TYR A 123 12.99 2.42 -15.33
CA TYR A 123 13.25 1.00 -15.06
C TYR A 123 14.40 0.42 -15.89
N SER A 124 14.66 0.92 -17.09
CA SER A 124 15.77 0.45 -17.93
C SER A 124 17.14 0.83 -17.37
N ASP A 125 17.22 1.86 -16.50
CA ASP A 125 18.48 2.32 -15.92
C ASP A 125 18.92 1.45 -14.74
N ARG A 126 18.01 0.65 -14.17
CA ARG A 126 18.20 -0.05 -12.90
C ARG A 126 19.45 -0.95 -12.89
N GLU A 127 19.69 -1.68 -13.98
CA GLU A 127 20.87 -2.55 -14.09
C GLU A 127 22.19 -1.77 -14.12
N SER A 128 22.15 -0.50 -14.50
CA SER A 128 23.30 0.40 -14.56
C SER A 128 23.51 1.18 -13.26
N LEU A 129 22.66 0.98 -12.23
CA LEU A 129 22.73 1.65 -10.93
C LEU A 129 22.96 0.66 -9.77
N PRO A 130 24.06 -0.12 -9.80
CA PRO A 130 24.29 -1.18 -8.81
C PRO A 130 24.46 -0.64 -7.38
N PHE A 131 25.02 0.55 -7.18
CA PHE A 131 25.17 1.14 -5.85
C PHE A 131 23.83 1.64 -5.30
N VAL A 132 23.02 2.33 -6.10
CA VAL A 132 21.66 2.73 -5.71
C VAL A 132 20.81 1.50 -5.38
N GLU A 133 20.88 0.44 -6.19
CA GLU A 133 20.19 -0.82 -5.92
C GLU A 133 20.61 -1.42 -4.57
N ALA A 134 21.90 -1.37 -4.24
CA ALA A 134 22.39 -1.81 -2.94
C ALA A 134 21.84 -0.94 -1.79
N VAL A 135 21.84 0.39 -1.92
CA VAL A 135 21.28 1.30 -0.91
C VAL A 135 19.80 1.03 -0.67
N ILE A 136 19.02 0.81 -1.73
CA ILE A 136 17.60 0.48 -1.63
C ILE A 136 17.43 -0.85 -0.87
N LYS A 137 18.19 -1.89 -1.23
CA LYS A 137 18.14 -3.19 -0.56
C LYS A 137 18.48 -3.08 0.93
N GLU A 138 19.55 -2.37 1.27
CA GLU A 138 19.94 -2.15 2.66
C GLU A 138 18.88 -1.37 3.45
N SER A 139 18.11 -0.49 2.80
CA SER A 139 17.00 0.22 3.45
C SER A 139 15.85 -0.72 3.85
N PHE A 140 15.61 -1.78 3.07
CA PHE A 140 14.68 -2.84 3.45
C PHE A 140 15.25 -3.75 4.54
N VAL A 141 16.55 -4.05 4.48
CA VAL A 141 17.24 -4.90 5.47
C VAL A 141 17.35 -4.21 6.84
N GLY A 142 17.64 -2.91 6.87
CA GLY A 142 17.71 -2.11 8.11
C GLY A 142 16.41 -2.12 8.92
N MET A 143 15.27 -2.34 8.28
CA MET A 143 13.98 -2.51 8.95
C MET A 143 13.96 -3.74 9.86
N SER A 144 14.63 -4.84 9.47
CA SER A 144 14.74 -6.07 10.28
C SER A 144 15.64 -5.91 11.51
N TYR A 145 16.50 -4.89 11.54
CA TYR A 145 17.38 -4.60 12.67
C TYR A 145 16.81 -3.54 13.63
N LEU A 146 15.75 -2.84 13.22
CA LEU A 146 15.08 -1.79 14.02
C LEU A 146 13.77 -2.26 14.67
N LEU A 147 13.30 -3.48 14.36
CA LEU A 147 12.12 -4.14 14.93
C LEU A 147 12.53 -5.39 15.70
#